data_AF-A0A076HXG2-F1
#
_entry.id   AF-A0A076HXG2-F1
#
_cell.length_a   1.000
_cell.length_b   1.000
_cell.length_c   1.000
_cell.angle_alpha   90.00
_cell.angle_beta   90.00
_cell.angle_gamma   90.00
#
_symmetry.space_group_name_H-M   'P 1'
#
loop_
_entity.id
_entity.type
_entity.pdbx_description
1 polymer ?
#
loop_
_entity_poly.entity_id
_entity_poly.type
_entity_poly.pdbx_seq_one_letter_code
_entity_poly.pdbx_strand_id
1 'polypeptide(L)'
;MTYDVDCIVEIAPRAAYHVLEEELRALGLINDIASGVLCRGTYQGMTVDVMPTEPEILGFSNPWYPAGFAHATIYRLPNGLEIRILSVVYFVATKLVALRDRGWADLR
;
A
#
# COMPACT_ATOMS: atom_id res chain seq x y z
N MET A 1 2.55 -12.80 13.03
CA MET A 1 3.15 -12.83 11.68
C MET A 1 2.19 -12.14 10.74
N THR A 2 2.68 -11.40 9.74
CA THR A 2 1.85 -10.91 8.62
C THR A 2 2.13 -11.76 7.38
N TYR A 3 1.17 -11.84 6.47
CA TYR A 3 1.28 -12.57 5.20
C TYR A 3 1.28 -11.64 3.99
N ASP A 4 1.18 -10.32 4.24
CA ASP A 4 1.11 -9.28 3.24
C ASP A 4 2.04 -8.10 3.57
N VAL A 5 2.32 -7.30 2.53
CA VAL A 5 3.04 -6.02 2.61
C VAL A 5 2.20 -4.94 1.94
N ASP A 6 1.77 -3.96 2.74
CA ASP A 6 1.08 -2.76 2.28
C ASP A 6 2.10 -1.64 2.00
N CYS A 7 2.19 -1.16 0.76
CA CYS A 7 3.03 -0.05 0.32
C CYS A 7 2.18 1.16 -0.06
N ILE A 8 2.60 2.37 0.33
CA ILE A 8 2.00 3.64 -0.10
C ILE A 8 3.00 4.38 -0.97
N VAL A 9 2.56 4.88 -2.13
CA VAL A 9 3.40 5.63 -3.07
C VAL A 9 2.80 7.00 -3.38
N GLU A 10 3.63 8.05 -3.32
CA GLU A 10 3.26 9.39 -3.79
C GLU A 10 3.74 9.54 -5.24
N ILE A 11 2.84 9.24 -6.18
CA ILE A 11 3.12 9.29 -7.62
C ILE A 11 1.91 9.94 -8.29
N ALA A 12 2.17 10.88 -9.20
CA ALA A 12 1.21 11.43 -10.14
C ALA A 12 1.94 11.82 -11.43
N PRO A 13 1.32 11.71 -12.62
CA PRO A 13 -0.06 11.27 -12.90
C PRO A 13 -0.19 9.74 -13.02
N ARG A 14 -1.40 9.23 -13.34
CA ARG A 14 -1.68 7.79 -13.55
C ARG A 14 -0.68 7.08 -14.48
N ALA A 15 -0.17 7.77 -15.50
CA ALA A 15 0.85 7.20 -16.39
C ALA A 15 2.15 6.82 -15.65
N ALA A 16 2.57 7.62 -14.66
CA ALA A 16 3.74 7.31 -13.84
C ALA A 16 3.50 6.10 -12.92
N TYR A 17 2.26 5.91 -12.45
CA TYR A 17 1.89 4.71 -11.71
C TYR A 17 2.02 3.45 -12.58
N HIS A 18 1.59 3.51 -13.84
CA HIS A 18 1.79 2.40 -14.77
C HIS A 18 3.26 2.08 -15.04
N VAL A 19 4.14 3.10 -15.08
CA VAL A 19 5.59 2.89 -15.19
C VAL A 19 6.10 2.15 -13.95
N LEU A 20 5.72 2.58 -12.74
CA LEU A 20 6.07 1.86 -11.51
C LEU A 20 5.59 0.40 -11.55
N GLU A 21 4.37 0.15 -12.03
CA GLU A 21 3.86 -1.22 -12.16
C GLU A 21 4.71 -2.08 -13.09
N GLU A 22 5.18 -1.53 -14.23
CA GLU A 22 6.10 -2.25 -15.12
C GLU A 22 7.46 -2.53 -14.47
N GLU A 23 7.99 -1.57 -13.71
CA GLU A 23 9.25 -1.75 -12.97
C GLU A 23 9.12 -2.86 -11.91
N LEU A 24 8.01 -2.87 -11.18
CA LEU A 24 7.72 -3.91 -10.20
C LEU A 24 7.53 -5.28 -10.88
N ARG A 25 6.87 -5.33 -12.04
CA ARG A 25 6.76 -6.56 -12.85
C ARG A 25 8.13 -7.07 -13.30
N ALA A 26 9.01 -6.18 -13.74
CA ALA A 26 10.39 -6.54 -14.11
C ALA A 26 11.19 -7.10 -12.93
N LEU A 27 10.88 -6.69 -11.71
CA LEU A 27 11.45 -7.26 -10.47
C LEU A 27 10.82 -8.59 -10.04
N GLY A 28 9.74 -9.02 -10.70
CA GLY A 28 9.05 -10.29 -10.44
C GLY A 28 7.74 -10.18 -9.66
N LEU A 29 7.19 -8.96 -9.49
CA LEU A 29 5.83 -8.80 -8.98
C LEU A 29 4.82 -9.26 -10.05
N ILE A 30 3.87 -10.10 -9.68
CA ILE A 30 2.82 -10.58 -10.57
C ILE A 30 1.49 -10.00 -10.09
N ASN A 31 0.83 -9.19 -10.91
CA ASN A 31 -0.48 -8.63 -10.57
C ASN A 31 -1.51 -9.75 -10.26
N ASP A 32 -2.27 -9.58 -9.19
CA ASP A 32 -3.28 -10.55 -8.76
C ASP A 32 -4.63 -10.24 -9.42
N ILE A 33 -4.71 -10.58 -10.71
CA ILE A 33 -5.92 -10.35 -11.53
C ILE A 33 -7.13 -11.10 -10.95
N ALA A 34 -6.91 -12.28 -10.35
CA ALA A 34 -7.98 -13.11 -9.81
C ALA A 34 -8.67 -12.47 -8.60
N SER A 35 -7.95 -11.68 -7.80
CA SER A 35 -8.52 -10.97 -6.65
C SER A 35 -9.47 -9.83 -7.03
N GLY A 36 -9.33 -9.26 -8.23
CA GLY A 36 -10.02 -8.02 -8.61
C GLY A 36 -9.54 -6.76 -7.88
N VAL A 37 -8.50 -6.85 -7.04
CA VAL A 37 -7.93 -5.71 -6.31
C VAL A 37 -6.84 -5.07 -7.16
N LEU A 38 -7.09 -3.85 -7.64
CA LEU A 38 -6.23 -3.19 -8.65
C LEU A 38 -4.78 -2.95 -8.20
N CYS A 39 -4.55 -2.68 -6.92
CA CYS A 39 -3.20 -2.45 -6.38
C CYS A 39 -2.46 -3.73 -5.99
N ARG A 40 -3.09 -4.90 -6.12
CA ARG A 40 -2.57 -6.14 -5.56
C ARG A 40 -1.69 -6.89 -6.55
N GLY A 41 -0.56 -7.35 -6.04
CA GLY A 41 0.30 -8.32 -6.68
C GLY A 41 0.79 -9.39 -5.72
N THR A 42 1.55 -10.32 -6.27
CA THR A 42 2.25 -11.36 -5.53
C THR A 42 3.73 -11.31 -5.85
N TYR A 43 4.57 -11.39 -4.82
CA TYR A 43 6.02 -11.45 -4.94
C TYR A 43 6.53 -12.61 -4.09
N GLN A 44 7.14 -13.61 -4.72
CA GLN A 44 7.67 -14.81 -4.03
C GLN A 44 6.64 -15.48 -3.09
N GLY A 45 5.36 -15.48 -3.48
CA GLY A 45 4.26 -16.06 -2.70
C GLY A 45 3.69 -15.16 -1.59
N MET A 46 4.22 -13.94 -1.43
CA MET A 46 3.69 -12.93 -0.50
C MET A 46 2.78 -11.95 -1.25
N THR A 47 1.65 -11.59 -0.63
CA THR A 47 0.76 -10.54 -1.17
C THR A 47 1.40 -9.17 -0.97
N VAL A 48 1.39 -8.34 -2.01
CA VAL A 48 1.89 -6.97 -1.94
C VAL A 48 0.85 -6.04 -2.53
N ASP A 49 0.38 -5.08 -1.73
CA ASP A 49 -0.56 -4.04 -2.16
C ASP A 49 0.20 -2.72 -2.34
N VAL A 50 0.20 -2.14 -3.55
CA VAL A 50 0.88 -0.87 -3.85
C VAL A 50 -0.13 0.23 -4.11
N MET A 51 -0.38 1.07 -3.12
CA MET A 51 -1.49 2.02 -3.12
C MET A 51 -0.99 3.46 -3.35
N PRO A 52 -1.49 4.17 -4.38
CA PRO A 52 -1.18 5.57 -4.55
C PRO A 52 -1.84 6.43 -3.48
N THR A 53 -1.22 7.56 -3.15
CA THR A 53 -1.84 8.60 -2.31
C THR A 53 -3.05 9.23 -3.01
N GLU A 54 -2.98 9.41 -4.33
CA GLU A 54 -4.03 10.06 -5.12
C GLU A 54 -5.16 9.11 -5.54
N PRO A 55 -6.43 9.36 -5.15
CA PRO A 55 -7.56 8.47 -5.43
C PRO A 55 -7.87 8.34 -6.92
N GLU A 56 -7.55 9.34 -7.73
CA GLU A 56 -7.83 9.38 -9.17
C GLU A 56 -7.04 8.31 -9.95
N ILE A 57 -5.97 7.77 -9.36
CA ILE A 57 -5.11 6.78 -9.99
C ILE A 57 -5.76 5.39 -10.01
N LEU A 58 -6.41 4.97 -8.92
CA LEU A 58 -7.06 3.65 -8.83
C LEU A 58 -8.58 3.71 -8.59
N GLY A 59 -9.16 4.89 -8.42
CA GLY A 59 -10.57 5.08 -8.09
C GLY A 59 -10.90 4.88 -6.61
N PHE A 60 -9.90 4.67 -5.76
CA PHE A 60 -10.02 4.58 -4.31
C PHE A 60 -8.73 5.06 -3.64
N SER A 61 -8.81 5.51 -2.40
CA SER A 61 -7.66 5.83 -1.54
C SER A 61 -8.08 5.82 -0.08
N ASN A 62 -7.10 5.90 0.81
CA ASN A 62 -7.31 6.18 2.23
C ASN A 62 -7.01 7.67 2.47
N PRO A 63 -7.91 8.45 3.10
CA PRO A 63 -7.68 9.88 3.36
C PRO A 63 -6.41 10.19 4.15
N TRP A 64 -5.89 9.20 4.88
CA TRP A 64 -4.67 9.35 5.68
C TRP A 64 -3.38 9.01 4.92
N TYR A 65 -3.44 8.52 3.67
CA TYR A 65 -2.24 8.20 2.89
C TYR A 65 -1.33 9.42 2.62
N PRO A 66 -1.82 10.59 2.17
CA PRO A 66 -0.93 11.73 1.92
C PRO A 66 -0.19 12.19 3.19
N ALA A 67 -0.93 12.39 4.29
CA ALA A 67 -0.33 12.79 5.57
C ALA A 67 0.57 11.69 6.16
N GLY A 68 0.15 10.43 6.08
CA GLY A 68 0.92 9.29 6.54
C GLY A 68 2.23 9.11 5.78
N PHE A 69 2.22 9.33 4.46
CA PHE A 69 3.42 9.33 3.63
C PHE A 69 4.36 10.48 4.01
N ALA A 70 3.83 11.71 4.12
CA ALA A 70 4.60 12.90 4.49
C ALA A 70 5.26 12.77 5.88
N HIS A 71 4.58 12.12 6.83
CA HIS A 71 5.05 11.93 8.20
C HIS A 71 5.59 10.51 8.48
N ALA A 72 5.92 9.75 7.43
CA ALA A 72 6.50 8.42 7.58
C ALA A 72 7.86 8.49 8.30
N THR A 73 8.07 7.58 9.24
CA THR A 73 9.29 7.52 10.06
C THR A 73 10.27 6.49 9.50
N ILE A 74 11.56 6.77 9.60
CA ILE A 74 12.60 5.82 9.20
C ILE A 74 12.69 4.70 10.25
N TYR A 75 12.70 3.45 9.77
CA TYR A 75 12.96 2.26 10.56
C TYR A 75 14.15 1.52 9.97
N ARG A 76 15.15 1.20 10.79
CA ARG A 76 16.32 0.43 10.39
C ARG A 76 16.08 -1.05 10.66
N LEU A 77 16.09 -1.84 9.59
CA LEU A 77 15.98 -3.30 9.63
C LEU A 77 17.24 -3.94 10.22
N PRO A 78 17.19 -5.20 10.70
CA PRO A 78 18.34 -5.88 11.29
C PRO A 78 19.57 -5.98 10.38
N ASN A 79 19.38 -5.97 9.07
CA ASN A 79 20.46 -5.99 8.07
C ASN A 79 21.02 -4.57 7.75
N GLY A 80 20.58 -3.54 8.46
CA GLY A 80 21.01 -2.16 8.27
C GLY A 80 20.24 -1.35 7.22
N LEU A 81 19.36 -2.01 6.43
CA LEU A 81 18.52 -1.32 5.45
C LEU A 81 17.53 -0.39 6.15
N GLU A 82 17.44 0.85 5.68
CA GLU A 82 16.45 1.81 6.15
C GLU A 82 15.21 1.78 5.26
N ILE A 83 14.04 1.67 5.90
CA ILE A 83 12.74 1.76 5.24
C ILE A 83 11.93 2.87 5.89
N ARG A 84 10.94 3.40 5.16
CA ARG A 84 9.94 4.33 5.72
C ARG A 84 8.70 3.53 6.09
N ILE A 85 8.25 3.69 7.33
CA ILE A 85 6.99 3.11 7.81
C ILE A 85 6.03 4.22 8.21
N LEU A 86 4.72 3.95 8.16
CA LEU A 86 3.75 4.84 8.77
C LEU A 86 4.08 5.00 10.26
N SER A 87 4.01 6.24 10.76
CA SER A 87 4.00 6.45 12.20
C SER A 87 2.78 5.75 12.81
N VAL A 88 2.85 5.41 14.09
CA VAL A 88 1.78 4.67 14.78
C VAL A 88 0.42 5.34 14.61
N VAL A 89 0.37 6.68 14.68
CA VAL A 89 -0.87 7.45 14.54
C VAL A 89 -1.50 7.26 13.16
N TYR A 90 -0.72 7.39 12.09
CA TYR A 90 -1.23 7.23 10.72
C TYR A 90 -1.51 5.76 10.38
N PHE A 91 -0.75 4.82 10.93
CA PHE A 91 -1.04 3.40 10.81
C PHE A 91 -2.42 3.06 11.40
N VAL A 92 -2.70 3.50 12.64
CA VAL A 92 -4.00 3.28 13.27
C VAL A 92 -5.12 3.96 12.48
N ALA A 93 -4.91 5.21 12.04
CA ALA A 93 -5.90 5.95 11.26
C ALA A 93 -6.28 5.24 9.95
N THR A 94 -5.29 4.69 9.23
CA THR A 94 -5.55 3.94 7.99
C THR A 94 -6.32 2.64 8.26
N LYS A 95 -6.00 1.91 9.33
CA LYS A 95 -6.73 0.69 9.71
C LYS A 95 -8.16 0.99 10.21
N LEU A 96 -8.42 2.12 10.87
CA LEU A 96 -9.77 2.54 11.25
C LEU A 96 -10.65 2.85 10.03
N VAL A 97 -10.09 3.52 9.02
CA VAL A 97 -10.78 3.72 7.74
C VAL A 97 -11.08 2.39 7.07
N ALA A 98 -10.11 1.48 7.02
CA ALA A 98 -10.32 0.15 6.48
C ALA A 98 -11.42 -0.62 7.24
N LEU A 99 -11.44 -0.54 8.58
CA LEU A 99 -12.50 -1.13 9.40
C LEU A 99 -13.87 -0.57 9.04
N ARG A 100 -14.01 0.76 8.97
CA ARG A 100 -15.25 1.41 8.56
C ARG A 100 -15.72 0.95 7.18
N ASP A 101 -14.81 0.87 6.22
CA ASP A 101 -15.16 0.65 4.81
C ASP A 101 -15.46 -0.82 4.49
N ARG A 102 -14.78 -1.77 5.13
CA ARG A 102 -14.88 -3.20 4.78
C ARG A 102 -15.11 -4.16 5.95
N GLY A 103 -14.94 -3.74 7.20
CA GLY A 103 -14.98 -4.61 8.37
C GLY A 103 -16.07 -4.29 9.39
N TRP A 104 -16.82 -3.19 9.23
CA TRP A 104 -17.79 -2.74 10.22
C TRP A 104 -18.95 -3.73 10.40
N ALA A 105 -19.36 -4.39 9.31
CA ALA A 105 -20.40 -5.40 9.33
C ALA A 105 -20.00 -6.68 10.11
N ASP A 106 -18.70 -6.89 10.34
CA ASP A 106 -18.17 -8.06 11.06
C ASP A 106 -18.01 -7.81 12.57
N LEU A 107 -18.23 -6.56 13.03
CA LEU A 107 -18.21 -6.22 14.45
C LEU A 107 -19.51 -6.69 15.11
N ARG A 108 -19.40 -7.65 16.03
CA ARG A 108 -20.51 -8.17 16.85
C ARG A 108 -20.56 -7.50 18.21
#